data_AF-A0A561T9R9-F1
#
_entry.id   AF-A0A561T9R9-F1
#
_cell.length_a   1.000
_cell.length_b   1.000
_cell.length_c   1.000
_cell.angle_alpha   90.00
_cell.angle_beta   90.00
_cell.angle_gamma   90.00
#
_symmetry.space_group_name_H-M   'P 1'
#
loop_
_entity.id
_entity.type
_entity.pdbx_description
1 polymer ?
#
loop_
_entity_poly.entity_id
_entity_poly.type
_entity_poly.pdbx_seq_one_letter_code
_entity_poly.pdbx_strand_id
1 'polypeptide(L)'
;MHIDTYPAPDLAWQEEALCAQTGGDFFFPEPGSSVREAKRICGLCPIRAACLDYALAHDMRFGVWGGLSEKERLELRRAGR
;
A
#
# COMPACT_ATOMS: atom_id res chain seq x y z
N MET A 1 31.70 -13.16 -12.97
CA MET A 1 30.40 -13.39 -12.31
C MET A 1 29.46 -12.33 -12.85
N HIS A 2 28.64 -12.68 -13.83
CA HIS A 2 27.62 -11.77 -14.37
C HIS A 2 26.39 -11.96 -13.49
N ILE A 3 26.09 -10.97 -12.65
CA ILE A 3 24.80 -10.88 -12.00
C ILE A 3 23.84 -10.36 -13.07
N ASP A 4 23.03 -11.24 -13.64
CA ASP A 4 21.90 -10.83 -14.46
C ASP A 4 20.93 -10.08 -13.53
N THR A 5 21.08 -8.76 -13.48
CA THR A 5 20.13 -7.87 -12.83
C THR A 5 18.84 -7.95 -13.63
N TYR A 6 17.93 -8.82 -13.22
CA TYR A 6 16.53 -8.70 -13.60
C TYR A 6 16.13 -7.26 -13.29
N PRO A 7 15.60 -6.48 -14.24
CA PRO A 7 15.03 -5.19 -13.90
C PRO A 7 13.97 -5.50 -12.87
N ALA A 8 14.18 -5.02 -11.64
CA ALA A 8 13.12 -5.02 -10.65
C ALA A 8 11.91 -4.37 -11.35
N PRO A 9 10.69 -4.91 -11.18
CA PRO A 9 9.50 -4.23 -11.67
C PRO A 9 9.59 -2.76 -11.27
N ASP A 10 9.17 -1.86 -12.14
CA ASP A 10 9.28 -0.41 -11.95
C ASP A 10 8.47 0.02 -10.71
N LEU A 11 9.11 -0.11 -9.55
CA LEU A 11 8.63 0.26 -8.23
C LEU A 11 9.25 1.59 -7.80
N ALA A 12 9.87 2.33 -8.73
CA ALA A 12 10.46 3.64 -8.45
C ALA A 12 9.43 4.61 -7.85
N TRP A 13 8.16 4.49 -8.25
CA TRP A 13 7.05 5.26 -7.68
C TRP A 13 6.86 5.03 -6.17
N GLN A 14 7.31 3.89 -5.62
CA GLN A 14 7.23 3.59 -4.18
C GLN A 14 8.28 4.35 -3.36
N GLU A 15 9.36 4.84 -3.98
CA GLU A 15 10.40 5.59 -3.28
C GLU A 15 9.86 6.92 -2.72
N GLU A 16 8.82 7.47 -3.33
CA GLU A 16 8.12 8.68 -2.87
C GLU A 16 7.07 8.39 -1.78
N ALA A 17 6.90 7.12 -1.38
CA ALA A 17 5.90 6.74 -0.40
C ALA A 17 6.25 7.28 0.99
N LEU A 18 5.33 8.00 1.62
CA LEU A 18 5.48 8.47 2.99
C LEU A 18 5.70 7.30 3.98
N CYS A 19 5.06 6.15 3.73
CA CYS A 19 5.21 4.97 4.58
C CYS A 19 6.64 4.38 4.58
N ALA A 20 7.36 4.49 3.47
CA ALA A 20 8.77 4.09 3.40
C ALA A 20 9.66 4.96 4.30
N GLN A 21 9.26 6.21 4.54
CA GLN A 21 10.00 7.17 5.39
C GLN A 21 9.66 7.03 6.88
N THR A 22 8.45 6.56 7.22
CA THR A 22 7.98 6.43 8.61
C THR A 22 8.14 5.03 9.20
N GLY A 23 8.61 4.06 8.41
CA GLY A 23 8.68 2.64 8.76
C GLY A 23 7.46 1.87 8.24
N GLY A 24 7.72 0.91 7.35
CA GLY A 24 6.68 0.16 6.64
C GLY A 24 5.81 -0.70 7.55
N ASP A 25 6.37 -1.31 8.59
CA ASP A 25 5.68 -2.25 9.49
C ASP A 25 4.46 -1.63 10.16
N PHE A 26 4.47 -0.31 10.41
CA PHE A 26 3.34 0.41 10.98
C PHE A 26 2.07 0.34 10.12
N PHE A 27 2.23 0.13 8.80
CA PHE A 27 1.12 0.00 7.85
C PHE A 27 0.65 -1.44 7.68
N PHE A 28 1.36 -2.41 8.26
CA PHE A 28 1.02 -3.83 8.26
C PHE A 28 0.85 -4.35 9.70
N PRO A 29 -0.13 -3.82 10.46
CA PRO A 29 -0.29 -4.21 11.85
C PRO A 29 -0.88 -5.63 11.99
N GLU A 30 -0.65 -6.24 13.14
CA GLU A 30 -1.19 -7.56 13.50
C GLU A 30 -2.72 -7.60 13.40
N PRO A 31 -3.32 -8.76 13.07
CA PRO A 31 -4.77 -8.93 13.06
C PRO A 31 -5.44 -8.48 14.36
N GLY A 32 -6.47 -7.63 14.23
CA GLY A 32 -7.19 -7.06 15.37
C GLY A 32 -6.59 -5.75 15.91
N SER A 33 -5.40 -5.34 15.45
CA SER A 33 -4.82 -4.05 15.80
C SER A 33 -5.49 -2.89 15.05
N SER A 34 -5.40 -1.70 15.63
CA SER A 34 -5.97 -0.49 15.02
C SER A 34 -5.17 -0.03 13.81
N VAL A 35 -5.86 0.20 12.69
CA VAL A 35 -5.30 0.78 11.45
C VAL A 35 -5.56 2.29 11.33
N ARG A 36 -6.19 2.93 12.33
CA ARG A 36 -6.70 4.31 12.23
C ARG A 36 -5.58 5.30 11.90
N GLU A 37 -4.48 5.21 12.63
CA GLU A 37 -3.37 6.14 12.49
C GLU A 37 -2.57 5.88 11.21
N ALA A 38 -2.32 4.61 10.87
CA ALA A 38 -1.72 4.22 9.60
C ALA A 38 -2.52 4.76 8.40
N LYS A 39 -3.85 4.69 8.45
CA LYS A 39 -4.72 5.29 7.42
C LYS A 39 -4.59 6.81 7.35
N ARG A 40 -4.53 7.49 8.50
CA ARG A 40 -4.36 8.95 8.56
C ARG A 40 -3.05 9.36 7.89
N ILE A 41 -1.95 8.70 8.22
CA ILE A 41 -0.63 8.98 7.64
C ILE A 41 -0.62 8.63 6.14
N CYS A 42 -1.11 7.46 5.76
CA CYS A 42 -1.19 7.05 4.35
C CYS A 42 -2.06 8.01 3.52
N GLY A 43 -3.11 8.59 4.10
CA GLY A 43 -3.96 9.60 3.47
C GLY A 43 -3.26 10.92 3.15
N LEU A 44 -2.14 11.22 3.82
CA LEU A 44 -1.29 12.39 3.54
C LEU A 44 -0.23 12.10 2.47
N CYS A 45 -0.13 10.86 2.00
CA CYS A 45 0.88 10.45 1.02
C CYS A 45 0.56 11.01 -0.37
N PRO A 46 1.52 11.68 -1.06
CA PRO A 46 1.27 12.28 -2.37
C PRO A 46 0.91 11.24 -3.44
N ILE A 47 1.48 10.04 -3.34
CA ILE A 47 1.29 8.93 -4.28
C ILE A 47 0.09 8.02 -3.94
N ARG A 48 -0.82 8.44 -3.05
CA ARG A 48 -1.88 7.55 -2.52
C ARG A 48 -2.75 6.91 -3.61
N ALA A 49 -2.98 7.62 -4.72
CA ALA A 49 -3.81 7.14 -5.82
C ALA A 49 -3.13 5.96 -6.54
N ALA A 50 -1.88 6.14 -6.98
CA ALA A 50 -1.08 5.08 -7.57
C ALA A 50 -0.91 3.88 -6.62
N CYS A 51 -0.72 4.15 -5.33
CA CYS A 51 -0.66 3.11 -4.30
C CYS A 51 -1.96 2.29 -4.20
N LEU A 52 -3.12 2.95 -4.25
CA LEU A 52 -4.41 2.27 -4.21
C LEU A 52 -4.62 1.43 -5.47
N ASP A 53 -4.34 1.98 -6.65
CA ASP A 53 -4.49 1.29 -7.93
C ASP A 53 -3.62 0.04 -7.98
N TYR A 54 -2.36 0.16 -7.53
CA TYR A 54 -1.46 -0.97 -7.40
C TYR A 54 -2.03 -2.05 -6.47
N ALA A 55 -2.50 -1.65 -5.28
CA ALA A 55 -3.06 -2.57 -4.30
C ALA A 55 -4.31 -3.31 -4.81
N LEU A 56 -5.16 -2.61 -5.57
CA LEU A 56 -6.34 -3.20 -6.19
C LEU A 56 -5.97 -4.15 -7.33
N ALA A 57 -4.99 -3.82 -8.16
CA ALA A 57 -4.55 -4.65 -9.29
C ALA A 57 -3.80 -5.93 -8.85
N HIS A 58 -3.01 -5.87 -7.77
CA HIS A 58 -2.14 -6.97 -7.35
C HIS A 58 -2.68 -7.80 -6.19
N ASP A 59 -3.93 -7.56 -5.77
CA ASP A 59 -4.53 -8.24 -4.62
C ASP A 59 -3.69 -8.13 -3.34
N MET A 60 -3.27 -6.91 -3.01
CA MET A 60 -2.63 -6.64 -1.73
C MET A 60 -3.65 -6.79 -0.61
N ARG A 61 -3.66 -7.97 0.04
CA ARG A 61 -4.69 -8.36 1.01
C ARG A 61 -4.44 -7.81 2.41
N PHE A 62 -3.20 -7.60 2.81
CA PHE A 62 -2.89 -7.15 4.17
C PHE A 62 -2.48 -5.68 4.22
N GLY A 63 -2.61 -5.08 5.40
CA GLY A 63 -2.16 -3.73 5.67
C GLY A 63 -2.98 -2.60 5.03
N VAL A 64 -2.46 -1.39 5.23
CA VAL A 64 -3.03 -0.13 4.75
C VAL A 64 -2.39 0.27 3.43
N TRP A 65 -3.21 0.42 2.40
CA TRP A 65 -2.79 0.82 1.06
C TRP A 65 -3.68 1.95 0.56
N GLY A 66 -3.08 3.00 0.00
CA GLY A 66 -3.82 4.14 -0.54
C GLY A 66 -4.78 4.83 0.44
N GLY A 67 -4.49 4.74 1.75
CA GLY A 67 -5.33 5.28 2.82
C GLY A 67 -6.46 4.34 3.28
N LEU A 68 -6.53 3.12 2.76
CA LEU A 68 -7.62 2.18 3.01
C LEU A 68 -7.13 0.89 3.67
N SER A 69 -7.96 0.35 4.56
CA SER A 69 -7.81 -1.00 5.09
C SER A 69 -8.19 -2.07 4.06
N GLU A 70 -7.82 -3.33 4.33
CA GLU A 70 -8.27 -4.49 3.54
C GLU A 70 -9.79 -4.48 3.34
N LYS A 71 -10.55 -4.32 4.42
CA LYS A 71 -12.02 -4.32 4.40
C LYS A 71 -12.57 -3.25 3.47
N GLU A 72 -12.04 -2.04 3.53
CA GLU A 72 -12.49 -0.93 2.67
C GLU A 72 -12.13 -1.16 1.21
N ARG A 73 -10.95 -1.72 0.91
CA ARG A 73 -10.59 -2.11 -0.47
C ARG A 73 -11.53 -3.18 -1.00
N LEU A 74 -11.92 -4.15 -0.16
CA LEU A 74 -12.89 -5.17 -0.53
C LEU A 74 -14.27 -4.58 -0.80
N GLU A 75 -14.72 -3.62 0.01
CA GLU A 75 -15.97 -2.88 -0.21
C GLU A 75 -15.95 -2.09 -1.53
N LEU A 76 -14.84 -1.40 -1.84
CA LEU A 76 -14.66 -0.71 -3.13
C LEU A 76 -14.76 -1.67 -4.32
N ARG A 77 -14.11 -2.83 -4.27
CA ARG A 77 -14.20 -3.84 -5.34
C ARG A 77 -15.60 -4.43 -5.51
N ARG A 78 -16.43 -4.38 -4.48
CA ARG A 78 -17.84 -4.80 -4.56
C ARG A 78 -18.71 -3.70 -5.15
N ALA A 79 -18.45 -2.43 -4.83
CA ALA A 79 -19.19 -1.28 -5.34
C ALA A 79 -18.89 -0.98 -6.82
N GLY A 80 -17.72 -1.36 -7.33
CA GLY A 80 -17.35 -1.23 -8.74
C GLY A 80 -17.85 -2.34 -9.66
N ARG A 81 -18.69 -3.26 -9.16
CA ARG A 81 -19.39 -4.29 -9.92
C ARG A 81 -20.84 -3.88 -10.15
#